data_AF-A0A1H7AE00-F1
#
_entry.id   AF-A0A1H7AE00-F1
#
_cell.length_a   1.000
_cell.length_b   1.000
_cell.length_c   1.000
_cell.angle_alpha   90.00
_cell.angle_beta   90.00
_cell.angle_gamma   90.00
#
_symmetry.space_group_name_H-M   'P 1'
#
loop_
_entity.id
_entity.type
_entity.pdbx_description
1 polymer ?
#
loop_
_entity_poly.entity_id
_entity_poly.type
_entity_poly.pdbx_seq_one_letter_code
_entity_poly.pdbx_strand_id
1 'polypeptide(L)'
;MTRSRIDLPLGLGTALTLALLGLSWPHLPEGERLALLPLSMSSVAMGILLYALSGLDGPRGAYSRAFGRGLVWQGVALAAAAHFGWSWDRVLAVSTGLLFVSLGNVTGRAQPSEWFGLRTRWTLLSERAWYATHRQAAPALMAVGAVYTAFAALTPRDLLVPWVMPLALLILLLPITALLYRLSRQEYERDPERRPAVPGARRHLPPYSQAERLLLGVLLALPSLTLLALGLNWERLPESVPMHFGAGGQPDRFGSRWELLGVPALALGLGALGLGLGRVQTATVAQRHFLITVFAGTGALLSGLTLASVTGQVHVGLGVGHAGMLGVFALAFWLPGPDGRPHRRAAGVFLGLAALSAGLALTLPGRGAEAVSAVLLAFGAPLFLAPVFLWKVETAGGSRRRASRD
;
A
#
# COMPACT_ATOMS: atom_id res chain seq x y z
N MET A 1 -19.70 -4.04 -30.84
CA MET A 1 -20.33 -4.03 -29.51
C MET A 1 -20.09 -5.38 -28.84
N THR A 2 -19.01 -5.51 -28.08
CA THR A 2 -18.73 -6.73 -27.29
C THR A 2 -19.54 -6.65 -26.00
N ARG A 3 -20.45 -7.61 -25.78
CA ARG A 3 -21.18 -7.76 -24.50
C ARG A 3 -20.18 -7.67 -23.35
N SER A 4 -20.41 -6.74 -22.41
CA SER A 4 -19.67 -6.70 -21.15
C SER A 4 -19.92 -8.02 -20.43
N ARG A 5 -19.00 -8.99 -20.58
CA ARG A 5 -19.03 -10.18 -19.73
C ARG A 5 -18.77 -9.69 -18.31
N ILE A 6 -19.76 -9.84 -17.43
CA ILE A 6 -19.61 -9.59 -16.01
C ILE A 6 -18.41 -10.40 -15.52
N ASP A 7 -17.46 -9.76 -14.85
CA ASP A 7 -16.34 -10.44 -14.23
C ASP A 7 -16.88 -11.24 -13.04
N LEU A 8 -17.13 -12.54 -13.27
CA LEU A 8 -17.77 -13.41 -12.29
C LEU A 8 -17.05 -13.40 -10.92
N PRO A 9 -15.71 -13.49 -10.83
CA PRO A 9 -15.00 -13.36 -9.55
C PRO A 9 -15.28 -12.04 -8.82
N LEU A 10 -15.31 -10.92 -9.55
CA LEU A 10 -15.56 -9.59 -8.96
C LEU A 10 -17.01 -9.47 -8.48
N GLY A 11 -17.97 -9.89 -9.31
CA GLY A 11 -19.40 -9.84 -8.99
C GLY A 11 -19.77 -10.77 -7.83
N LEU A 12 -19.30 -12.02 -7.87
CA LEU A 12 -19.52 -13.01 -6.82
C LEU A 12 -18.90 -12.56 -5.49
N GLY A 13 -17.65 -12.10 -5.50
CA GLY A 13 -16.98 -11.64 -4.27
C GLY A 13 -17.69 -10.42 -3.66
N THR A 14 -18.18 -9.50 -4.49
CA THR A 14 -18.98 -8.36 -4.02
C THR A 14 -20.29 -8.82 -3.37
N ALA A 15 -21.04 -9.72 -4.04
CA ALA A 15 -22.29 -10.26 -3.51
C ALA A 15 -22.08 -11.06 -2.22
N LEU A 16 -21.05 -11.90 -2.15
CA LEU A 16 -20.70 -12.67 -0.95
C LEU A 16 -20.32 -11.76 0.21
N THR A 17 -19.55 -10.69 -0.03
CA THR A 17 -19.20 -9.72 1.01
C THR A 17 -20.46 -9.10 1.59
N LEU A 18 -21.38 -8.62 0.74
CA LEU A 18 -22.64 -8.01 1.19
C LEU A 18 -23.53 -9.01 1.94
N ALA A 19 -23.65 -10.24 1.45
CA ALA A 19 -24.43 -11.29 2.10
C ALA A 19 -23.87 -11.65 3.49
N LEU A 20 -22.55 -11.87 3.60
CA LEU A 20 -21.90 -12.19 4.87
C LEU A 20 -21.97 -11.04 5.87
N LEU A 21 -21.81 -9.79 5.42
CA LEU A 21 -22.01 -8.62 6.27
C LEU A 21 -23.46 -8.54 6.77
N GLY A 22 -24.44 -8.76 5.89
CA GLY A 22 -25.85 -8.76 6.27
C GLY A 22 -26.20 -9.85 7.29
N LEU A 23 -25.67 -11.07 7.09
CA LEU A 23 -25.86 -12.19 8.01
C LEU A 23 -25.15 -11.99 9.36
N SER A 24 -23.99 -11.34 9.35
CA SER A 24 -23.21 -11.11 10.58
C SER A 24 -23.70 -9.89 11.37
N TRP A 25 -24.37 -8.94 10.71
CA TRP A 25 -24.79 -7.67 11.29
C TRP A 25 -25.52 -7.79 12.64
N PRO A 26 -26.50 -8.70 12.83
CA PRO A 26 -27.23 -8.81 14.08
C PRO A 26 -26.36 -9.31 15.25
N HIS A 27 -25.28 -10.06 14.95
CA HIS A 27 -24.47 -10.79 15.92
C HIS A 27 -23.20 -10.04 16.33
N LEU A 28 -22.81 -8.99 15.59
CA LEU A 28 -21.60 -8.23 15.87
C LEU A 28 -21.78 -7.28 17.05
N PRO A 29 -20.79 -7.15 17.95
CA PRO A 29 -20.74 -6.06 18.93
C PRO A 29 -20.75 -4.69 18.23
N GLU A 30 -21.35 -3.68 18.87
CA GLU A 30 -21.52 -2.34 18.30
C GLU A 30 -20.20 -1.72 17.80
N GLY A 31 -19.12 -1.84 18.58
CA GLY A 31 -17.79 -1.35 18.21
C GLY A 31 -17.16 -2.09 17.03
N GLU A 32 -17.49 -3.37 16.83
CA GLU A 32 -16.99 -4.14 15.67
C GLU A 32 -17.74 -3.80 14.39
N ARG A 33 -19.04 -3.48 14.48
CA ARG A 33 -19.85 -3.05 13.32
C ARG A 33 -19.27 -1.80 12.66
N LEU A 34 -18.77 -0.86 13.47
CA LEU A 34 -18.19 0.40 13.00
C LEU A 34 -16.84 0.22 12.28
N ALA A 35 -16.08 -0.83 12.59
CA ALA A 35 -14.80 -1.12 11.93
C ALA A 35 -14.95 -2.06 10.72
N LEU A 36 -15.77 -3.11 10.84
CA LEU A 36 -15.94 -4.15 9.82
C LEU A 36 -16.51 -3.60 8.53
N LEU A 37 -17.54 -2.75 8.61
CA LEU A 37 -18.22 -2.24 7.45
C LEU A 37 -17.29 -1.35 6.60
N PRO A 38 -16.59 -0.33 7.15
CA PRO A 38 -15.65 0.46 6.38
C PRO A 38 -14.49 -0.37 5.80
N LEU A 39 -13.90 -1.30 6.56
CA LEU A 39 -12.76 -2.10 6.09
C LEU A 39 -13.14 -3.06 4.96
N SER A 40 -14.27 -3.75 5.10
CA SER A 40 -14.76 -4.68 4.07
C SER A 40 -15.24 -3.92 2.83
N MET A 41 -15.99 -2.82 3.02
CA MET A 41 -16.50 -2.00 1.91
C MET A 41 -15.40 -1.23 1.18
N SER A 42 -14.36 -0.76 1.87
CA SER A 42 -13.21 -0.12 1.21
C SER A 42 -12.39 -1.11 0.39
N SER A 43 -12.20 -2.34 0.89
CA SER A 43 -11.53 -3.41 0.13
C SER A 43 -12.29 -3.72 -1.16
N VAL A 44 -13.63 -3.84 -1.07
CA VAL A 44 -14.50 -4.05 -2.24
C VAL A 44 -14.49 -2.84 -3.17
N ALA A 45 -14.68 -1.63 -2.64
CA ALA A 45 -14.71 -0.39 -3.42
C ALA A 45 -13.39 -0.14 -4.14
N MET A 46 -12.26 -0.37 -3.47
CA MET A 46 -10.93 -0.31 -4.07
C MET A 46 -10.75 -1.39 -5.13
N GLY A 47 -11.20 -2.62 -4.86
CA GLY A 47 -11.18 -3.70 -5.83
C GLY A 47 -11.91 -3.36 -7.13
N ILE A 48 -13.11 -2.77 -7.00
CA ILE A 48 -13.92 -2.28 -8.11
C ILE A 48 -13.24 -1.10 -8.81
N LEU A 49 -12.70 -0.14 -8.06
CA LEU A 49 -12.00 1.03 -8.62
C LEU A 49 -10.80 0.60 -9.46
N LEU A 50 -9.94 -0.28 -8.94
CA LEU A 50 -8.79 -0.79 -9.68
C LEU A 50 -9.21 -1.61 -10.90
N TYR A 51 -10.29 -2.38 -10.79
CA TYR A 51 -10.85 -3.08 -11.92
C TYR A 51 -11.34 -2.10 -13.00
N ALA A 52 -12.05 -1.05 -12.63
CA ALA A 52 -12.52 -0.01 -13.55
C ALA A 52 -11.34 0.74 -14.20
N LEU A 53 -10.35 1.16 -13.41
CA LEU A 53 -9.16 1.85 -13.89
C LEU A 53 -8.29 0.95 -14.78
N SER A 54 -8.30 -0.37 -14.58
CA SER A 54 -7.58 -1.32 -15.45
C SER A 54 -8.03 -1.29 -16.91
N GLY A 55 -9.26 -0.80 -17.17
CA GLY A 55 -9.77 -0.62 -18.52
C GLY A 55 -8.99 0.44 -19.30
N LEU A 56 -8.39 1.41 -18.61
CA LEU A 56 -7.56 2.46 -19.20
C LEU A 56 -6.23 1.91 -19.73
N ASP A 57 -5.71 0.85 -19.12
CA ASP A 57 -4.42 0.24 -19.45
C ASP A 57 -4.51 -0.92 -20.45
N GLY A 58 -5.73 -1.25 -20.91
CA GLY A 58 -5.97 -2.31 -21.89
C GLY A 58 -5.35 -3.67 -21.49
N PRO A 59 -4.48 -4.26 -22.34
CA PRO A 59 -3.80 -5.53 -22.04
C PRO A 59 -2.90 -5.47 -20.80
N ARG A 60 -2.31 -4.31 -20.48
CA ARG A 60 -1.42 -4.12 -19.31
C ARG A 60 -2.20 -4.11 -17.98
N GLY A 61 -3.51 -3.86 -18.03
CA GLY A 61 -4.39 -3.85 -16.87
C GLY A 61 -4.64 -5.22 -16.23
N ALA A 62 -4.09 -6.32 -16.77
CA ALA A 62 -4.30 -7.67 -16.22
C ALA A 62 -3.88 -7.80 -14.75
N TYR A 63 -2.77 -7.15 -14.38
CA TYR A 63 -2.29 -7.13 -13.01
C TYR A 63 -3.22 -6.32 -12.09
N SER A 64 -3.65 -5.14 -12.51
CA SER A 64 -4.60 -4.29 -11.79
C SER A 64 -5.95 -4.97 -11.57
N ARG A 65 -6.45 -5.73 -12.57
CA ARG A 65 -7.66 -6.57 -12.42
C ARG A 65 -7.48 -7.66 -11.38
N ALA A 66 -6.36 -8.37 -11.41
CA ALA A 66 -6.09 -9.44 -10.44
C ALA A 66 -5.95 -8.90 -9.03
N PHE A 67 -5.25 -7.76 -8.88
CA PHE A 67 -5.14 -7.05 -7.62
C PHE A 67 -6.52 -6.60 -7.13
N GLY A 68 -7.34 -6.03 -8.01
CA GLY A 68 -8.71 -5.62 -7.70
C GLY A 68 -9.58 -6.79 -7.25
N ARG A 69 -9.54 -7.93 -7.95
CA ARG A 69 -10.22 -9.17 -7.52
C ARG A 69 -9.72 -9.64 -6.15
N GLY A 70 -8.41 -9.63 -5.92
CA GLY A 70 -7.82 -10.01 -4.64
C GLY A 70 -8.33 -9.15 -3.48
N LEU A 71 -8.50 -7.85 -3.68
CA LEU A 71 -9.07 -6.93 -2.68
C LEU A 71 -10.57 -7.19 -2.44
N VAL A 72 -11.34 -7.51 -3.48
CA VAL A 72 -12.74 -7.95 -3.29
C VAL A 72 -12.79 -9.25 -2.47
N TRP A 73 -11.93 -10.23 -2.76
CA TRP A 73 -11.86 -11.48 -1.99
C TRP A 73 -11.33 -11.28 -0.57
N GLN A 74 -10.48 -10.28 -0.35
CA GLN A 74 -10.13 -9.83 1.00
C GLN A 74 -11.37 -9.28 1.74
N GLY A 75 -12.23 -8.51 1.06
CA GLY A 75 -13.52 -8.08 1.61
C GLY A 75 -14.41 -9.26 2.06
N VAL A 76 -14.45 -10.33 1.26
CA VAL A 76 -15.15 -11.58 1.63
C VAL A 76 -14.56 -12.21 2.88
N ALA A 77 -13.23 -12.31 2.96
CA ALA A 77 -12.54 -12.89 4.12
C ALA A 77 -12.81 -12.07 5.39
N LEU A 78 -12.79 -10.73 5.29
CA LEU A 78 -13.15 -9.81 6.37
C LEU A 78 -14.60 -10.02 6.83
N ALA A 79 -15.55 -10.08 5.89
CA ALA A 79 -16.95 -10.34 6.22
C ALA A 79 -17.19 -11.75 6.83
N ALA A 80 -16.46 -12.75 6.36
CA ALA A 80 -16.53 -14.12 6.88
C ALA A 80 -16.00 -14.21 8.32
N ALA A 81 -14.98 -13.41 8.67
CA ALA A 81 -14.43 -13.36 10.02
C ALA A 81 -15.47 -13.08 11.09
N ALA A 82 -16.29 -12.07 10.81
CA ALA A 82 -17.39 -11.64 11.66
C ALA A 82 -18.44 -12.75 11.86
N HIS A 83 -18.63 -13.59 10.84
CA HIS A 83 -19.59 -14.68 10.90
C HIS A 83 -19.06 -15.90 11.68
N PHE A 84 -17.78 -16.25 11.46
CA PHE A 84 -17.17 -17.47 12.01
C PHE A 84 -16.35 -17.23 13.29
N GLY A 85 -16.38 -16.02 13.85
CA GLY A 85 -15.67 -15.66 15.09
C GLY A 85 -14.14 -15.69 14.96
N TRP A 86 -13.59 -15.43 13.78
CA TRP A 86 -12.13 -15.37 13.60
C TRP A 86 -11.58 -14.04 14.11
N SER A 87 -10.39 -14.06 14.71
CA SER A 87 -9.71 -12.82 15.09
C SER A 87 -9.29 -12.02 13.85
N TRP A 88 -9.35 -10.69 13.97
CA TRP A 88 -8.99 -9.74 12.91
C TRP A 88 -7.61 -10.00 12.30
N ASP A 89 -6.62 -10.27 13.16
CA ASP A 89 -5.24 -10.53 12.74
C ASP A 89 -5.13 -11.74 11.80
N ARG A 90 -5.83 -12.84 12.15
CA ARG A 90 -5.84 -14.08 11.37
C ARG A 90 -6.43 -13.83 9.98
N VAL A 91 -7.47 -13.02 9.91
CA VAL A 91 -8.21 -12.76 8.68
C VAL A 91 -7.41 -11.87 7.74
N LEU A 92 -6.78 -10.83 8.29
CA LEU A 92 -5.83 -10.00 7.55
C LEU A 92 -4.67 -10.84 7.01
N ALA A 93 -4.15 -11.79 7.79
CA ALA A 93 -3.10 -12.69 7.34
C ALA A 93 -3.57 -13.67 6.25
N VAL A 94 -4.70 -14.35 6.44
CA VAL A 94 -5.27 -15.28 5.44
C VAL A 94 -5.57 -14.54 4.13
N SER A 95 -6.21 -13.38 4.19
CA SER A 95 -6.52 -12.57 3.01
C SER A 95 -5.27 -12.06 2.29
N THR A 96 -4.21 -11.71 3.03
CA THR A 96 -2.91 -11.34 2.47
C THR A 96 -2.30 -12.51 1.68
N GLY A 97 -2.34 -13.73 2.21
CA GLY A 97 -1.86 -14.92 1.49
C GLY A 97 -2.69 -15.20 0.22
N LEU A 98 -4.01 -15.08 0.30
CA LEU A 98 -4.90 -15.23 -0.87
C LEU A 98 -4.66 -14.17 -1.95
N LEU A 99 -4.29 -12.94 -1.55
CA LEU A 99 -3.88 -11.88 -2.46
C LEU A 99 -2.60 -12.27 -3.21
N PHE A 100 -1.61 -12.85 -2.53
CA PHE A 100 -0.40 -13.37 -3.19
C PHE A 100 -0.69 -14.52 -4.16
N VAL A 101 -1.59 -15.45 -3.81
CA VAL A 101 -2.05 -16.50 -4.74
C VAL A 101 -2.70 -15.88 -5.98
N SER A 102 -3.60 -14.92 -5.78
CA SER A 102 -4.29 -14.23 -6.87
C SER A 102 -3.32 -13.49 -7.80
N LEU A 103 -2.33 -12.79 -7.22
CA LEU A 103 -1.30 -12.09 -7.97
C LEU A 103 -0.36 -13.05 -8.70
N GLY A 104 0.09 -14.12 -8.06
CA GLY A 104 0.97 -15.11 -8.65
C GLY A 104 0.36 -15.75 -9.91
N ASN A 105 -0.94 -16.06 -9.88
CA ASN A 105 -1.68 -16.63 -11.02
C ASN A 105 -1.64 -15.76 -12.29
N VAL A 106 -1.51 -14.43 -12.15
CA VAL A 106 -1.44 -13.52 -13.31
C VAL A 106 -0.04 -13.04 -13.64
N THR A 107 0.88 -13.07 -12.67
CA THR A 107 2.22 -12.47 -12.78
C THR A 107 2.97 -13.00 -14.01
N GLY A 108 2.90 -14.30 -14.29
CA GLY A 108 3.60 -14.91 -15.43
C GLY A 108 3.11 -14.49 -16.81
N ARG A 109 1.92 -13.87 -16.87
CA ARG A 109 1.28 -13.36 -18.10
C ARG A 109 1.25 -11.83 -18.14
N ALA A 110 1.81 -11.17 -17.12
CA ALA A 110 1.79 -9.72 -17.00
C ALA A 110 2.68 -9.09 -18.08
N GLN A 111 2.09 -8.18 -18.86
CA GLN A 111 2.87 -7.35 -19.78
C GLN A 111 3.72 -6.33 -19.01
N PRO A 112 4.86 -5.90 -19.58
CA PRO A 112 5.65 -4.80 -19.06
C PRO A 112 4.81 -3.59 -18.68
N SER A 113 4.95 -3.16 -17.44
CA SER A 113 4.29 -1.97 -16.93
C SER A 113 5.19 -1.25 -15.94
N GLU A 114 5.04 0.08 -15.88
CA GLU A 114 5.83 0.91 -14.96
C GLU A 114 5.37 0.76 -13.51
N TRP A 115 4.09 0.43 -13.30
CA TRP A 115 3.42 0.51 -12.01
C TRP A 115 3.14 -0.83 -11.35
N PHE A 116 2.96 -1.88 -12.14
CA PHE A 116 2.55 -3.21 -11.68
C PHE A 116 3.53 -4.28 -12.12
N GLY A 117 3.65 -5.35 -11.33
CA GLY A 117 4.61 -6.44 -11.55
C GLY A 117 5.90 -6.31 -10.75
N LEU A 118 6.80 -7.28 -10.96
CA LEU A 118 8.09 -7.41 -10.27
C LEU A 118 9.14 -6.53 -10.94
N ARG A 119 9.33 -5.36 -10.32
CA ARG A 119 10.15 -4.28 -10.86
C ARG A 119 11.52 -4.30 -10.22
N THR A 120 12.47 -4.83 -10.97
CA THR A 120 13.89 -4.65 -10.74
C THR A 120 14.39 -3.72 -11.83
N ARG A 121 15.51 -3.03 -11.61
CA ARG A 121 16.12 -2.22 -12.67
C ARG A 121 16.34 -3.03 -13.97
N TRP A 122 16.62 -4.32 -13.86
CA TRP A 122 16.91 -5.22 -14.98
C TRP A 122 15.66 -5.62 -15.75
N THR A 123 14.55 -5.91 -15.07
CA THR A 123 13.27 -6.23 -15.72
C THR A 123 12.69 -5.03 -16.47
N LEU A 124 13.02 -3.80 -16.07
CA LEU A 124 12.58 -2.60 -16.77
C LEU A 124 13.47 -2.25 -17.97
N LEU A 125 14.75 -2.63 -17.92
CA LEU A 125 15.72 -2.36 -18.99
C LEU A 125 15.77 -3.45 -20.07
N SER A 126 15.13 -4.60 -19.86
CA SER A 126 15.06 -5.69 -20.84
C SER A 126 13.70 -6.37 -20.79
N GLU A 127 13.00 -6.36 -21.92
CA GLU A 127 11.74 -7.10 -22.10
C GLU A 127 11.94 -8.61 -21.93
N ARG A 128 13.07 -9.16 -22.36
CA ARG A 128 13.44 -10.56 -22.10
C ARG A 128 13.53 -10.84 -20.60
N ALA A 129 14.26 -10.00 -19.86
CA ALA A 129 14.40 -10.14 -18.42
C ALA A 129 13.05 -10.02 -17.70
N TRP A 130 12.16 -9.13 -18.17
CA TRP A 130 10.79 -9.01 -17.67
C TRP A 130 10.06 -10.34 -17.73
N TYR A 131 9.89 -10.93 -18.92
CA TYR A 131 9.09 -12.15 -19.07
C TYR A 131 9.72 -13.36 -18.38
N ALA A 132 11.05 -13.50 -18.45
CA ALA A 132 11.74 -14.62 -17.80
C ALA A 132 11.57 -14.58 -16.28
N THR A 133 11.69 -13.40 -15.67
CA THR A 133 11.53 -13.22 -14.23
C THR A 133 10.08 -13.42 -13.80
N HIS A 134 9.12 -12.85 -14.53
CA HIS A 134 7.70 -12.95 -14.20
C HIS A 134 7.16 -14.38 -14.34
N ARG A 135 7.67 -15.16 -15.30
CA ARG A 135 7.32 -16.57 -15.46
C ARG A 135 7.75 -17.42 -14.26
N GLN A 136 8.93 -17.17 -13.70
CA GLN A 136 9.40 -17.88 -12.50
C GLN A 136 8.75 -17.36 -11.22
N ALA A 137 8.42 -16.08 -11.17
CA ALA A 137 7.76 -15.48 -10.02
C ALA A 137 6.33 -15.96 -9.80
N ALA A 138 5.60 -16.28 -10.87
CA ALA A 138 4.21 -16.73 -10.79
C ALA A 138 4.01 -17.89 -9.81
N PRO A 139 4.67 -19.06 -9.99
CA PRO A 139 4.53 -20.17 -9.03
C PRO A 139 5.12 -19.83 -7.65
N ALA A 140 6.19 -19.05 -7.57
CA ALA A 140 6.79 -18.67 -6.29
C ALA A 140 5.85 -17.83 -5.41
N LEU A 141 5.18 -16.83 -6.00
CA LEU A 141 4.20 -16.01 -5.30
C LEU A 141 2.96 -16.82 -4.89
N MET A 142 2.52 -17.76 -5.74
CA MET A 142 1.43 -18.67 -5.38
C MET A 142 1.80 -19.57 -4.20
N ALA A 143 3.02 -20.13 -4.20
CA ALA A 143 3.49 -20.97 -3.10
C ALA A 143 3.60 -20.20 -1.78
N VAL A 144 4.17 -18.98 -1.79
CA VAL A 144 4.21 -18.12 -0.59
C VAL A 144 2.81 -17.83 -0.09
N GLY A 145 1.90 -17.42 -0.98
CA GLY A 145 0.54 -17.11 -0.60
C GLY A 145 -0.17 -18.30 0.05
N ALA A 146 -0.06 -19.49 -0.54
CA ALA A 146 -0.66 -20.71 -0.01
C ALA A 146 -0.06 -21.12 1.34
N VAL A 147 1.28 -21.09 1.48
CA VAL A 147 1.97 -21.42 2.74
C VAL A 147 1.60 -20.42 3.82
N TYR A 148 1.60 -19.12 3.51
CA TYR A 148 1.25 -18.07 4.45
C TYR A 148 -0.21 -18.17 4.90
N THR A 149 -1.14 -18.42 3.97
CA THR A 149 -2.56 -18.66 4.30
C THR A 149 -2.74 -19.88 5.20
N ALA A 150 -2.11 -21.02 4.87
CA ALA A 150 -2.20 -22.22 5.69
C ALA A 150 -1.62 -22.01 7.10
N PHE A 151 -0.44 -21.37 7.18
CA PHE A 151 0.20 -21.04 8.44
C PHE A 151 -0.66 -20.12 9.31
N ALA A 152 -1.23 -19.05 8.71
CA ALA A 152 -2.12 -18.14 9.42
C ALA A 152 -3.41 -18.81 9.92
N ALA A 153 -3.99 -19.72 9.11
CA ALA A 153 -5.23 -20.41 9.46
C ALA A 153 -5.04 -21.44 10.59
N LEU A 154 -3.90 -22.15 10.61
CA LEU A 154 -3.67 -23.29 11.50
C LEU A 154 -2.98 -22.92 12.82
N THR A 155 -2.33 -21.76 12.91
CA THR A 155 -1.54 -21.38 14.09
C THR A 155 -2.41 -20.70 15.17
N PRO A 156 -2.21 -21.02 16.46
CA PRO A 156 -2.86 -20.32 17.58
C PRO A 156 -2.60 -18.81 17.57
N ARG A 157 -3.61 -18.01 17.97
CA ARG A 157 -3.56 -16.54 17.93
C ARG A 157 -2.37 -15.96 18.70
N ASP A 158 -2.08 -16.51 19.88
CA ASP A 158 -1.04 -15.98 20.77
C ASP A 158 0.37 -16.10 20.19
N LEU A 159 0.56 -17.01 19.24
CA LEU A 159 1.81 -17.17 18.50
C LEU A 159 1.85 -16.33 17.22
N LEU A 160 0.71 -15.86 16.70
CA LEU A 160 0.66 -15.15 15.42
C LEU A 160 1.06 -13.67 15.54
N VAL A 161 0.79 -13.04 16.69
CA VAL A 161 0.82 -11.58 16.85
C VAL A 161 1.75 -11.17 18.02
N PRO A 162 2.49 -10.06 17.92
CA PRO A 162 2.52 -9.11 16.80
C PRO A 162 3.61 -9.39 15.76
N TRP A 163 4.64 -10.18 16.07
CA TRP A 163 5.85 -10.25 15.23
C TRP A 163 5.92 -11.46 14.32
N VAL A 164 5.35 -12.61 14.70
CA VAL A 164 5.51 -13.86 13.96
C VAL A 164 4.88 -13.76 12.56
N MET A 165 3.72 -13.13 12.42
CA MET A 165 3.09 -12.90 11.11
C MET A 165 3.96 -12.04 10.17
N PRO A 166 4.36 -10.81 10.52
CA PRO A 166 5.27 -10.00 9.69
C PRO A 166 6.61 -10.69 9.40
N LEU A 167 7.19 -11.36 10.40
CA LEU A 167 8.47 -12.06 10.24
C LEU A 167 8.33 -13.28 9.32
N ALA A 168 7.26 -14.06 9.44
CA ALA A 168 6.99 -15.19 8.55
C ALA A 168 6.86 -14.71 7.10
N LEU A 169 6.12 -13.62 6.85
CA LEU A 169 6.01 -13.05 5.51
C LEU A 169 7.36 -12.58 4.98
N LEU A 170 8.18 -11.93 5.82
CA LEU A 170 9.53 -11.50 5.46
C LEU A 170 10.44 -12.69 5.13
N ILE A 171 10.43 -13.73 5.96
CA ILE A 171 11.20 -14.96 5.77
C ILE A 171 10.81 -15.67 4.46
N LEU A 172 9.52 -15.66 4.11
CA LEU A 172 9.04 -16.24 2.85
C LEU A 172 9.41 -15.37 1.63
N LEU A 173 9.26 -14.04 1.71
CA LEU A 173 9.43 -13.15 0.55
C LEU A 173 10.89 -12.75 0.27
N LEU A 174 11.73 -12.61 1.29
CA LEU A 174 13.12 -12.15 1.13
C LEU A 174 13.97 -13.06 0.24
N PRO A 175 14.02 -14.40 0.42
CA PRO A 175 14.82 -15.27 -0.44
C PRO A 175 14.31 -15.29 -1.88
N ILE A 176 12.97 -15.26 -2.07
CA ILE A 176 12.36 -15.22 -3.40
C ILE A 176 12.69 -13.91 -4.11
N THR A 177 12.60 -12.78 -3.40
CA THR A 177 12.96 -11.47 -3.96
C THR A 177 14.44 -11.42 -4.35
N ALA A 178 15.33 -11.97 -3.51
CA ALA A 178 16.75 -12.07 -3.83
C ALA A 178 17.02 -12.97 -5.05
N LEU A 179 16.35 -14.12 -5.16
CA LEU A 179 16.45 -15.03 -6.30
C LEU A 179 15.97 -14.35 -7.59
N LEU A 180 14.79 -13.73 -7.56
CA LEU A 180 14.21 -13.05 -8.70
C LEU A 180 15.05 -11.85 -9.15
N TYR A 181 15.69 -11.15 -8.22
CA TYR A 181 16.65 -10.09 -8.55
C TYR A 181 17.91 -10.65 -9.25
N ARG A 182 18.46 -11.78 -8.78
CA ARG A 182 19.60 -12.43 -9.42
C ARG A 182 19.25 -12.92 -10.82
N LEU A 183 18.09 -13.56 -10.96
CA LEU A 183 17.56 -14.02 -12.24
C LEU A 183 17.37 -12.87 -13.22
N SER A 184 16.73 -11.77 -12.78
CA SER A 184 16.48 -10.64 -13.66
C SER A 184 17.77 -10.01 -14.16
N ARG A 185 18.80 -9.95 -13.30
CA ARG A 185 20.15 -9.52 -13.70
C ARG A 185 20.77 -10.44 -14.74
N GLN A 186 20.74 -11.76 -14.50
CA GLN A 186 21.30 -12.75 -15.42
C GLN A 186 20.63 -12.69 -16.79
N GLU A 187 19.30 -12.61 -16.84
CA GLU A 187 18.57 -12.54 -18.11
C GLU A 187 18.79 -11.21 -18.84
N TYR A 188 18.99 -10.11 -18.12
CA TYR A 188 19.40 -8.83 -18.72
C TYR A 188 20.82 -8.89 -19.30
N GLU A 189 21.76 -9.52 -18.60
CA GLU A 189 23.15 -9.68 -19.06
C GLU A 189 23.23 -10.58 -20.31
N ARG A 190 22.35 -11.59 -20.41
CA ARG A 190 22.19 -12.49 -21.56
C ARG A 190 21.42 -11.88 -22.74
N ASP A 191 20.73 -10.77 -22.54
CA ASP A 191 19.97 -10.10 -23.60
C ASP A 191 20.93 -9.26 -24.48
N PRO A 192 21.17 -9.65 -25.75
CA PRO A 192 22.02 -8.87 -26.64
C PRO A 192 21.34 -7.58 -27.11
N GLU A 193 20.00 -7.57 -27.21
CA GLU A 193 19.25 -6.43 -27.75
C GLU A 193 18.95 -5.38 -26.68
N ARG A 194 18.80 -5.81 -25.41
CA ARG A 194 18.51 -4.97 -24.24
C ARG A 194 17.37 -3.98 -24.50
N ARG A 195 16.31 -4.45 -25.17
CA ARG A 195 15.14 -3.64 -25.49
C ARG A 195 14.43 -3.23 -24.19
N PRO A 196 14.31 -1.93 -23.88
CA PRO A 196 13.65 -1.49 -22.65
C PRO A 196 12.20 -1.99 -22.58
N ALA A 197 11.81 -2.57 -21.45
CA ALA A 197 10.47 -3.11 -21.27
C ALA A 197 9.42 -2.00 -21.09
N VAL A 198 9.84 -0.83 -20.60
CA VAL A 198 8.97 0.34 -20.43
C VAL A 198 9.60 1.60 -21.01
N PRO A 199 8.78 2.57 -21.48
CA PRO A 199 9.28 3.86 -21.97
C PRO A 199 10.05 4.61 -20.88
N GLY A 200 11.12 5.30 -21.27
CA GLY A 200 11.91 6.10 -20.36
C GLY A 200 12.80 5.31 -19.38
N ALA A 201 12.82 3.97 -19.44
CA ALA A 201 13.74 3.16 -18.66
C ALA A 201 15.20 3.39 -19.11
N ARG A 202 16.06 3.76 -18.16
CA ARG A 202 17.47 4.09 -18.40
C ARG A 202 18.35 3.46 -17.33
N ARG A 203 19.56 3.04 -17.75
CA ARG A 203 20.55 2.43 -16.83
C ARG A 203 21.04 3.41 -15.78
N HIS A 204 21.17 4.68 -16.17
CA HIS A 204 21.58 5.79 -15.34
C HIS A 204 20.48 6.85 -15.36
N LEU A 205 19.86 7.06 -14.21
CA LEU A 205 18.89 8.13 -14.01
C LEU A 205 19.62 9.47 -13.80
N PRO A 206 19.00 10.60 -14.17
CA PRO A 206 19.53 11.91 -13.82
C PRO A 206 19.65 12.07 -12.30
N PRO A 207 20.46 13.02 -11.79
CA PRO A 207 20.50 13.35 -10.37
C PRO A 207 19.10 13.63 -9.79
N TYR A 208 18.97 13.56 -8.47
CA TYR A 208 17.71 13.90 -7.81
C TYR A 208 17.32 15.34 -8.13
N SER A 209 16.07 15.56 -8.53
CA SER A 209 15.51 16.89 -8.71
C SER A 209 15.40 17.62 -7.37
N GLN A 210 15.20 18.95 -7.39
CA GLN A 210 14.94 19.69 -6.16
C GLN A 210 13.69 19.14 -5.43
N ALA A 211 12.65 18.76 -6.17
CA ALA A 211 11.44 18.18 -5.62
C ALA A 211 11.72 16.86 -4.89
N GLU A 212 12.48 15.96 -5.52
CA GLU A 212 12.87 14.70 -4.90
C GLU A 212 13.72 14.92 -3.65
N ARG A 213 14.67 15.86 -3.66
CA ARG A 213 15.47 16.20 -2.48
C ARG A 213 14.62 16.72 -1.32
N LEU A 214 13.61 17.55 -1.59
CA LEU A 214 12.68 18.03 -0.58
C LEU A 214 11.86 16.90 0.02
N LEU A 215 11.30 16.02 -0.82
CA LEU A 215 10.53 14.86 -0.35
C LEU A 215 11.40 13.86 0.45
N LEU A 216 12.67 13.69 0.06
CA LEU A 216 13.64 12.93 0.85
C LEU A 216 13.95 13.59 2.20
N GLY A 217 14.03 14.92 2.23
CA GLY A 217 14.12 15.69 3.47
C GLY A 217 12.92 15.41 4.37
N VAL A 218 11.70 15.47 3.84
CA VAL A 218 10.45 15.19 4.59
C VAL A 218 10.42 13.75 5.12
N LEU A 219 10.81 12.77 4.31
CA LEU A 219 10.89 11.35 4.67
C LEU A 219 11.73 11.14 5.94
N LEU A 220 12.86 11.85 6.07
CA LEU A 220 13.75 11.72 7.22
C LEU A 220 13.34 12.65 8.36
N ALA A 221 12.89 13.86 8.04
CA ALA A 221 12.60 14.90 9.03
C ALA A 221 11.42 14.51 9.92
N LEU A 222 10.30 14.04 9.39
CA LEU A 222 9.10 13.78 10.20
C LEU A 222 9.35 12.72 11.29
N PRO A 223 9.88 11.52 10.98
CA PRO A 223 10.19 10.54 12.03
C PRO A 223 11.28 11.01 13.00
N SER A 224 12.28 11.77 12.52
CA SER A 224 13.35 12.32 13.37
C SER A 224 12.81 13.38 14.33
N LEU A 225 11.88 14.22 13.89
CA LEU A 225 11.19 15.19 14.73
C LEU A 225 10.30 14.49 15.76
N THR A 226 9.68 13.37 15.42
CA THR A 226 8.95 12.55 16.38
C THR A 226 9.88 11.97 17.46
N LEU A 227 11.04 11.42 17.08
CA LEU A 227 12.04 10.95 18.05
C LEU A 227 12.55 12.09 18.94
N LEU A 228 12.82 13.25 18.35
CA LEU A 228 13.24 14.44 19.09
C LEU A 228 12.14 14.87 20.09
N ALA A 229 10.88 14.92 19.66
CA ALA A 229 9.77 15.29 20.52
C ALA A 229 9.59 14.30 21.68
N LEU A 230 9.75 12.99 21.45
CA LEU A 230 9.76 11.98 22.51
C LEU A 230 10.92 12.22 23.49
N GLY A 231 12.13 12.48 22.98
CA GLY A 231 13.31 12.76 23.81
C GLY A 231 13.15 14.02 24.67
N LEU A 232 12.61 15.10 24.10
CA LEU A 232 12.36 16.36 24.83
C LEU A 232 11.27 16.24 25.89
N ASN A 233 10.37 15.26 25.77
CA ASN A 233 9.29 15.01 26.72
C ASN A 233 9.50 13.75 27.55
N TRP A 234 10.70 13.16 27.54
CA TRP A 234 10.95 11.81 28.05
C TRP A 234 10.54 11.61 29.51
N GLU A 235 10.84 12.59 30.36
CA GLU A 235 10.52 12.56 31.79
C GLU A 235 9.02 12.68 32.08
N ARG A 236 8.25 13.24 31.14
CA ARG A 236 6.79 13.43 31.26
C ARG A 236 6.00 12.23 30.73
N LEU A 237 6.65 11.32 30.00
CA LEU A 237 5.98 10.14 29.44
C LEU A 237 5.69 9.11 30.55
N PRO A 238 4.45 8.59 30.65
CA PRO A 238 4.11 7.51 31.57
C PRO A 238 5.00 6.29 31.36
N GLU A 239 5.28 5.51 32.42
CA GLU A 239 6.05 4.27 32.27
C GLU A 239 5.32 3.24 31.39
N SER A 240 4.00 3.21 31.47
CA SER A 240 3.10 2.36 30.69
C SER A 240 2.24 3.20 29.76
N VAL A 241 2.27 2.88 28.48
CA VAL A 241 1.54 3.58 27.41
C VAL A 241 0.75 2.61 26.54
N PRO A 242 -0.41 3.02 26.00
CA PRO A 242 -1.16 2.18 25.08
C PRO A 242 -0.39 2.02 23.77
N MET A 243 -0.22 0.78 23.33
CA MET A 243 0.58 0.43 22.15
C MET A 243 -0.22 -0.30 21.07
N HIS A 244 -1.43 -0.77 21.39
CA HIS A 244 -2.39 -1.30 20.45
C HIS A 244 -3.80 -0.88 20.85
N PHE A 245 -4.66 -0.71 19.85
CA PHE A 245 -6.04 -0.29 20.02
C PHE A 245 -6.94 -1.26 19.27
N GLY A 246 -7.99 -1.71 19.93
CA GLY A 246 -9.02 -2.52 19.31
C GLY A 246 -9.85 -1.74 18.29
N ALA A 247 -10.77 -2.43 17.62
CA ALA A 247 -11.67 -1.86 16.61
C ALA A 247 -12.50 -0.66 17.11
N GLY A 248 -12.93 -0.69 18.38
CA GLY A 248 -13.64 0.41 19.04
C GLY A 248 -12.74 1.54 19.53
N GLY A 249 -11.49 1.60 19.07
CA GLY A 249 -10.54 2.66 19.41
C GLY A 249 -10.04 2.70 20.86
N GLN A 250 -10.40 1.69 21.65
CA GLN A 250 -9.94 1.53 23.03
C GLN A 250 -8.60 0.78 23.09
N PRO A 251 -7.68 1.17 23.99
CA PRO A 251 -6.46 0.40 24.21
C PRO A 251 -6.74 -1.02 24.69
N ASP A 252 -6.13 -2.01 24.04
CA ASP A 252 -6.19 -3.43 24.42
C ASP A 252 -4.81 -4.04 24.68
N ARG A 253 -3.72 -3.31 24.35
CA ARG A 253 -2.35 -3.64 24.75
C ARG A 253 -1.62 -2.41 25.27
N PHE A 254 -1.01 -2.55 26.43
CA PHE A 254 -0.08 -1.58 27.00
C PHE A 254 1.36 -2.07 26.89
N GLY A 255 2.30 -1.14 26.80
CA GLY A 255 3.72 -1.41 26.70
C GLY A 255 4.54 -0.33 27.40
N SER A 256 5.85 -0.50 27.43
CA SER A 256 6.73 0.48 28.07
C SER A 256 6.90 1.73 27.20
N ARG A 257 7.21 2.90 27.80
CA ARG A 257 7.55 4.11 27.03
C ARG A 257 8.71 3.93 26.04
N TRP A 258 9.57 2.94 26.26
CA TRP A 258 10.64 2.58 25.32
C TRP A 258 10.11 2.07 23.99
N GLU A 259 8.94 1.43 23.98
CA GLU A 259 8.30 0.95 22.76
C GLU A 259 7.85 2.10 21.84
N LEU A 260 7.65 3.32 22.38
CA LEU A 260 7.31 4.51 21.57
C LEU A 260 8.39 4.88 20.55
N LEU A 261 9.65 4.49 20.81
CA LEU A 261 10.76 4.71 19.87
C LEU A 261 10.64 3.80 18.63
N GLY A 262 9.93 2.68 18.74
CA GLY A 262 9.87 1.65 17.71
C GLY A 262 9.21 2.11 16.42
N VAL A 263 8.07 2.79 16.50
CA VAL A 263 7.33 3.26 15.32
C VAL A 263 8.10 4.30 14.48
N PRO A 264 8.65 5.39 15.06
CA PRO A 264 9.43 6.34 14.28
C PRO A 264 10.79 5.76 13.84
N ALA A 265 11.41 4.87 14.61
CA ALA A 265 12.60 4.15 14.16
C ALA A 265 12.29 3.23 12.97
N LEU A 266 11.14 2.53 12.98
CA LEU A 266 10.65 1.75 11.84
C LEU A 266 10.40 2.65 10.63
N ALA A 267 9.81 3.83 10.82
CA ALA A 267 9.60 4.80 9.74
C ALA A 267 10.93 5.25 9.10
N LEU A 268 11.97 5.51 9.91
CA LEU A 268 13.32 5.78 9.40
C LEU A 268 13.92 4.58 8.68
N GLY A 269 13.76 3.37 9.23
CA GLY A 269 14.21 2.13 8.63
C GLY A 269 13.54 1.86 7.27
N LEU A 270 12.24 2.08 7.16
CA LEU A 270 11.49 2.00 5.91
C LEU A 270 11.93 3.09 4.92
N GLY A 271 12.25 4.31 5.39
CA GLY A 271 12.82 5.36 4.55
C GLY A 271 14.20 5.00 3.99
N ALA A 272 15.08 4.45 4.83
CA ALA A 272 16.38 3.94 4.41
C ALA A 272 16.24 2.77 3.43
N LEU A 273 15.30 1.86 3.68
CA LEU A 273 14.94 0.79 2.76
C LEU A 273 14.46 1.36 1.42
N GLY A 274 13.55 2.34 1.42
CA GLY A 274 13.07 3.00 0.21
C GLY A 274 14.18 3.65 -0.61
N LEU A 275 15.16 4.29 0.06
CA LEU A 275 16.38 4.81 -0.57
C LEU A 275 17.25 3.70 -1.18
N GLY A 276 17.39 2.56 -0.49
CA GLY A 276 18.09 1.38 -1.00
C GLY A 276 17.39 0.79 -2.22
N LEU A 277 16.09 0.53 -2.12
CA LEU A 277 15.25 0.03 -3.19
C LEU A 277 15.23 0.99 -4.39
N GLY A 278 15.22 2.29 -4.17
CA GLY A 278 15.32 3.30 -5.22
C GLY A 278 16.55 3.10 -6.12
N ARG A 279 17.70 2.70 -5.55
CA ARG A 279 18.93 2.44 -6.32
C ARG A 279 18.91 1.11 -7.07
N VAL A 280 18.14 0.14 -6.59
CA VAL A 280 18.18 -1.25 -7.07
C VAL A 280 17.02 -1.57 -8.02
N GLN A 281 15.85 -0.99 -7.78
CA GLN A 281 14.59 -1.33 -8.43
C GLN A 281 14.13 -0.33 -9.50
N THR A 282 14.56 0.94 -9.42
CA THR A 282 14.06 1.96 -10.36
C THR A 282 14.89 2.01 -11.63
N ALA A 283 14.20 2.15 -12.76
CA ALA A 283 14.83 2.46 -14.04
C ALA A 283 14.21 3.71 -14.70
N THR A 284 13.13 4.26 -14.14
CA THR A 284 12.49 5.50 -14.62
C THR A 284 12.48 6.57 -13.52
N VAL A 285 12.46 7.84 -13.92
CA VAL A 285 12.33 8.98 -12.98
C VAL A 285 10.99 8.90 -12.24
N ALA A 286 9.92 8.48 -12.93
CA ALA A 286 8.61 8.44 -12.31
C ALA A 286 8.48 7.38 -11.22
N GLN A 287 9.05 6.19 -11.42
CA GLN A 287 9.12 5.18 -10.35
C GLN A 287 9.92 5.68 -9.15
N ARG A 288 11.05 6.35 -9.38
CA ARG A 288 11.87 6.91 -8.31
C ARG A 288 11.13 7.97 -7.52
N HIS A 289 10.52 8.92 -8.22
CA HIS A 289 9.71 9.97 -7.61
C HIS A 289 8.53 9.38 -6.83
N PHE A 290 7.81 8.43 -7.43
CA PHE A 290 6.71 7.72 -6.78
C PHE A 290 7.14 7.01 -5.50
N LEU A 291 8.23 6.24 -5.53
CA LEU A 291 8.73 5.56 -4.33
C LEU A 291 9.07 6.57 -3.24
N ILE A 292 9.79 7.64 -3.57
CA ILE A 292 10.12 8.70 -2.60
C ILE A 292 8.85 9.29 -1.97
N THR A 293 7.84 9.63 -2.79
CA THR A 293 6.58 10.17 -2.30
C THR A 293 5.83 9.18 -1.41
N VAL A 294 5.74 7.91 -1.80
CA VAL A 294 5.07 6.87 -1.02
C VAL A 294 5.77 6.67 0.31
N PHE A 295 7.10 6.49 0.32
CA PHE A 295 7.84 6.31 1.56
C PHE A 295 7.75 7.55 2.45
N ALA A 296 7.81 8.76 1.89
CA ALA A 296 7.65 9.99 2.67
C ALA A 296 6.25 10.09 3.29
N GLY A 297 5.21 9.71 2.53
CA GLY A 297 3.83 9.63 3.02
C GLY A 297 3.66 8.55 4.11
N THR A 298 4.27 7.38 3.94
CA THR A 298 4.28 6.31 4.95
C THR A 298 5.00 6.77 6.22
N GLY A 299 6.14 7.46 6.09
CA GLY A 299 6.86 8.03 7.23
C GLY A 299 6.01 9.04 8.01
N ALA A 300 5.29 9.93 7.30
CA ALA A 300 4.34 10.87 7.91
C ALA A 300 3.19 10.15 8.64
N LEU A 301 2.61 9.12 8.00
CA LEU A 301 1.54 8.30 8.57
C LEU A 301 1.99 7.62 9.88
N LEU A 302 3.13 6.92 9.83
CA LEU A 302 3.68 6.22 10.99
C LEU A 302 4.08 7.19 12.12
N SER A 303 4.60 8.37 11.79
CA SER A 303 4.90 9.41 12.78
C SER A 303 3.65 9.81 13.57
N GLY A 304 2.49 9.92 12.90
CA GLY A 304 1.20 10.16 13.55
C GLY A 304 0.72 9.03 14.46
N LEU A 305 1.04 7.76 14.16
CA LEU A 305 0.67 6.64 15.04
C LEU A 305 1.33 6.71 16.41
N THR A 306 2.52 7.30 16.50
CA THR A 306 3.18 7.53 17.80
C THR A 306 2.36 8.47 18.67
N LEU A 307 1.71 9.47 18.06
CA LEU A 307 0.86 10.41 18.75
C LEU A 307 -0.35 9.71 19.39
N ALA A 308 -0.93 8.69 18.76
CA ALA A 308 -2.02 7.91 19.34
C ALA A 308 -1.62 7.28 20.69
N SER A 309 -0.39 6.79 20.79
CA SER A 309 0.13 6.15 22.00
C SER A 309 0.40 7.19 23.10
N VAL A 310 0.87 8.38 22.72
CA VAL A 310 1.14 9.50 23.64
C VAL A 310 -0.15 10.13 24.16
N THR A 311 -1.18 10.29 23.32
CA THR A 311 -2.45 10.91 23.71
C THR A 311 -3.45 9.92 24.31
N GLY A 312 -3.22 8.61 24.13
CA GLY A 312 -4.20 7.57 24.42
C GLY A 312 -5.41 7.60 23.49
N GLN A 313 -5.35 8.35 22.39
CA GLN A 313 -6.47 8.57 21.47
C GLN A 313 -6.08 8.15 20.04
N VAL A 314 -6.52 6.96 19.63
CA VAL A 314 -6.14 6.40 18.32
C VAL A 314 -6.61 7.25 17.14
N HIS A 315 -7.78 7.85 17.23
CA HIS A 315 -8.36 8.69 16.18
C HIS A 315 -7.53 9.94 15.92
N VAL A 316 -6.95 10.53 16.96
CA VAL A 316 -6.05 11.68 16.83
C VAL A 316 -4.77 11.26 16.11
N GLY A 317 -4.13 10.16 16.54
CA GLY A 317 -2.90 9.70 15.89
C GLY A 317 -3.11 9.25 14.45
N LEU A 318 -4.18 8.49 14.17
CA LEU A 318 -4.55 8.11 12.81
C LEU A 318 -4.88 9.34 11.96
N GLY A 319 -5.68 10.26 12.47
CA GLY A 319 -6.09 11.47 11.75
C GLY A 319 -4.93 12.39 11.41
N VAL A 320 -4.05 12.66 12.39
CA VAL A 320 -2.83 13.44 12.18
C VAL A 320 -1.87 12.72 11.23
N GLY A 321 -1.72 11.40 11.36
CA GLY A 321 -0.90 10.59 10.44
C GLY A 321 -1.41 10.67 9.00
N HIS A 322 -2.71 10.52 8.78
CA HIS A 322 -3.33 10.64 7.46
C HIS A 322 -3.23 12.06 6.91
N ALA A 323 -3.48 13.08 7.74
CA ALA A 323 -3.31 14.48 7.34
C ALA A 323 -1.85 14.76 6.93
N GLY A 324 -0.88 14.23 7.68
CA GLY A 324 0.54 14.30 7.34
C GLY A 324 0.85 13.65 6.00
N MET A 325 0.42 12.40 5.81
CA MET A 325 0.57 11.67 4.54
C MET A 325 -0.04 12.43 3.35
N LEU A 326 -1.26 12.93 3.50
CA LEU A 326 -1.94 13.72 2.47
C LEU A 326 -1.24 15.05 2.22
N GLY A 327 -0.66 15.68 3.25
CA GLY A 327 0.21 16.83 3.12
C GLY A 327 1.47 16.54 2.30
N VAL A 328 2.09 15.37 2.50
CA VAL A 328 3.22 14.92 1.66
C VAL A 328 2.80 14.73 0.20
N PHE A 329 1.64 14.14 -0.05
CA PHE A 329 1.13 14.00 -1.41
C PHE A 329 0.80 15.35 -2.03
N ALA A 330 0.17 16.25 -1.28
CA ALA A 330 -0.08 17.62 -1.71
C ALA A 330 1.24 18.33 -2.11
N LEU A 331 2.28 18.22 -1.28
CA LEU A 331 3.61 18.73 -1.59
C LEU A 331 4.20 18.11 -2.86
N ALA A 332 4.11 16.79 -3.00
CA ALA A 332 4.62 16.08 -4.18
C ALA A 332 3.94 16.52 -5.48
N PHE A 333 2.64 16.82 -5.46
CA PHE A 333 1.92 17.36 -6.61
C PHE A 333 2.07 18.87 -6.79
N TRP A 334 2.40 19.60 -5.73
CA TRP A 334 2.68 21.03 -5.81
C TRP A 334 4.03 21.30 -6.46
N LEU A 335 5.00 20.43 -6.20
CA LEU A 335 6.33 20.46 -6.79
C LEU A 335 6.33 19.87 -8.21
N PRO A 336 7.33 20.18 -9.05
CA PRO A 336 7.49 19.53 -10.35
C PRO A 336 7.64 18.00 -10.20
N GLY A 337 6.73 17.27 -10.83
CA GLY A 337 6.70 15.81 -10.85
C GLY A 337 7.66 15.20 -11.88
N PRO A 338 7.47 13.91 -12.21
CA PRO A 338 8.33 13.19 -13.18
C PRO A 338 8.31 13.76 -14.59
N ASP A 339 7.21 14.40 -14.99
CA ASP A 339 7.02 15.09 -16.27
C ASP A 339 7.60 16.52 -16.26
N GLY A 340 8.21 16.93 -15.15
CA GLY A 340 8.79 18.26 -14.95
C GLY A 340 7.77 19.35 -14.66
N ARG A 341 6.49 19.02 -14.42
CA ARG A 341 5.43 20.01 -14.19
C ARG A 341 4.74 19.80 -12.84
N PRO A 342 4.24 20.87 -12.19
CA PRO A 342 3.41 20.75 -11.01
C PRO A 342 1.94 20.48 -11.39
N HIS A 343 1.24 19.67 -10.59
CA HIS A 343 -0.18 19.36 -10.75
C HIS A 343 -1.02 20.04 -9.64
N ARG A 344 -1.10 21.37 -9.69
CA ARG A 344 -1.72 22.19 -8.62
C ARG A 344 -3.15 21.81 -8.24
N ARG A 345 -3.97 21.34 -9.19
CA ARG A 345 -5.33 20.87 -8.91
C ARG A 345 -5.32 19.64 -8.00
N ALA A 346 -4.47 18.65 -8.31
CA ALA A 346 -4.30 17.47 -7.47
C ALA A 346 -3.75 17.85 -6.09
N ALA A 347 -2.76 18.75 -6.05
CA ALA A 347 -2.22 19.27 -4.80
C ALA A 347 -3.30 19.91 -3.91
N GLY A 348 -4.18 20.73 -4.49
CA GLY A 348 -5.30 21.34 -3.77
C GLY A 348 -6.30 20.32 -3.22
N VAL A 349 -6.59 19.25 -3.97
CA VAL A 349 -7.46 18.16 -3.49
C VAL A 349 -6.83 17.45 -2.29
N PHE A 350 -5.55 17.07 -2.37
CA PHE A 350 -4.85 16.44 -1.25
C PHE A 350 -4.76 17.35 -0.03
N LEU A 351 -4.53 18.65 -0.23
CA LEU A 351 -4.49 19.62 0.86
C LEU A 351 -5.85 19.79 1.53
N GLY A 352 -6.94 19.84 0.75
CA GLY A 352 -8.30 19.87 1.28
C GLY A 352 -8.64 18.62 2.08
N LEU A 353 -8.27 17.43 1.58
CA LEU A 353 -8.44 16.16 2.30
C LEU A 353 -7.58 16.10 3.57
N ALA A 354 -6.37 16.66 3.56
CA ALA A 354 -5.51 16.75 4.73
C ALA A 354 -6.14 17.64 5.82
N ALA A 355 -6.65 18.81 5.44
CA ALA A 355 -7.34 19.73 6.34
C ALA A 355 -8.61 19.10 6.92
N LEU A 356 -9.40 18.41 6.09
CA LEU A 356 -10.58 17.67 6.54
C LEU A 356 -10.21 16.57 7.54
N SER A 357 -9.17 15.78 7.23
CA SER A 357 -8.72 14.68 8.09
C SER A 357 -8.24 15.19 9.45
N ALA A 358 -7.43 16.26 9.47
CA ALA A 358 -7.00 16.91 10.70
C ALA A 358 -8.17 17.52 11.49
N GLY A 359 -9.08 18.20 10.80
CA GLY A 359 -10.25 18.84 11.40
C GLY A 359 -11.19 17.83 12.06
N LEU A 360 -11.49 16.71 11.40
CA LEU A 360 -12.28 15.62 11.96
C LEU A 360 -11.58 14.99 13.17
N ALA A 361 -10.27 14.77 13.08
CA ALA A 361 -9.51 14.12 14.15
C ALA A 361 -9.44 14.95 15.44
N LEU A 362 -9.42 16.28 15.33
CA LEU A 362 -9.27 17.19 16.47
C LEU A 362 -10.60 17.62 17.08
N THR A 363 -11.72 17.51 16.35
CA THR A 363 -13.02 18.05 16.79
C THR A 363 -14.04 16.98 17.16
N LEU A 364 -13.84 15.71 16.77
CA LEU A 364 -14.83 14.68 17.01
C LEU A 364 -14.81 14.16 18.46
N PRO A 365 -15.98 14.01 19.10
CA PRO A 365 -16.08 13.36 20.39
C PRO A 365 -15.83 11.85 20.27
N GLY A 366 -15.56 11.18 21.40
CA GLY A 366 -15.13 9.76 21.45
C GLY A 366 -15.98 8.77 20.63
N ARG A 367 -17.30 8.95 20.52
CA ARG A 367 -18.16 8.09 19.68
C ARG A 367 -17.99 8.34 18.16
N GLY A 368 -17.71 9.58 17.75
CA GLY A 368 -17.41 9.91 16.34
C GLY A 368 -15.99 9.52 15.92
N ALA A 369 -15.08 9.47 16.89
CA ALA A 369 -13.69 9.08 16.72
C ALA A 369 -13.50 7.63 16.24
N GLU A 370 -14.35 6.69 16.69
CA GLU A 370 -14.29 5.28 16.26
C GLU A 370 -14.60 5.15 14.77
N ALA A 371 -15.71 5.76 14.32
CA ALA A 371 -16.12 5.76 12.92
C ALA A 371 -15.07 6.43 12.01
N VAL A 372 -14.48 7.55 12.44
CA VAL A 372 -13.41 8.19 11.66
C VAL A 372 -12.14 7.37 11.63
N SER A 373 -11.74 6.74 12.74
CA SER A 373 -10.59 5.82 12.74
C SER A 373 -10.79 4.68 11.75
N ALA A 374 -11.99 4.09 11.72
CA ALA A 374 -12.33 3.03 10.79
C ALA A 374 -12.29 3.52 9.32
N VAL A 375 -12.83 4.71 9.03
CA VAL A 375 -12.77 5.32 7.69
C VAL A 375 -11.34 5.60 7.28
N LEU A 376 -10.51 6.16 8.15
CA LEU A 376 -9.11 6.45 7.84
C LEU A 376 -8.32 5.16 7.55
N LEU A 377 -8.48 4.12 8.38
CA LEU A 377 -7.88 2.81 8.14
C LEU A 377 -8.34 2.19 6.80
N ALA A 378 -9.63 2.29 6.51
CA ALA A 378 -10.26 1.77 5.31
C ALA A 378 -9.79 2.48 4.03
N PHE A 379 -9.72 3.81 4.06
CA PHE A 379 -9.48 4.62 2.86
C PHE A 379 -8.03 5.12 2.72
N GLY A 380 -7.17 4.94 3.72
CA GLY A 380 -5.76 5.34 3.67
C GLY A 380 -4.93 4.57 2.64
N ALA A 381 -5.03 3.23 2.62
CA ALA A 381 -4.32 2.37 1.67
C ALA A 381 -4.63 2.72 0.19
N PRO A 382 -5.90 2.95 -0.21
CA PRO A 382 -6.26 3.52 -1.51
C PRO A 382 -5.47 4.74 -1.96
N LEU A 383 -5.23 5.67 -1.04
CA LEU A 383 -4.65 6.98 -1.37
C LEU A 383 -3.17 6.84 -1.76
N PHE A 384 -2.48 5.80 -1.32
CA PHE A 384 -1.11 5.48 -1.76
C PHE A 384 -1.02 5.10 -3.25
N LEU A 385 -2.12 4.68 -3.88
CA LEU A 385 -2.17 4.37 -5.30
C LEU A 385 -2.57 5.57 -6.16
N ALA A 386 -3.15 6.62 -5.57
CA ALA A 386 -3.55 7.80 -6.33
C ALA A 386 -2.39 8.42 -7.16
N PRO A 387 -1.14 8.47 -6.66
CA PRO A 387 -0.06 9.03 -7.46
C PRO A 387 0.28 8.26 -8.74
N VAL A 388 0.05 6.95 -8.78
CA VAL A 388 0.21 6.13 -9.99
C VAL A 388 -0.68 6.63 -11.13
N PHE A 389 -1.90 7.04 -10.84
CA PHE A 389 -2.90 7.41 -11.84
C PHE A 389 -2.87 8.90 -12.21
N LEU A 390 -2.41 9.74 -11.27
CA LEU A 390 -2.38 11.20 -11.45
C LEU A 390 -1.12 11.66 -12.18
N TRP A 391 0.03 11.04 -11.90
CA TRP A 391 1.21 11.19 -12.75
C TRP A 391 1.03 10.32 -13.99
N LYS A 392 0.33 10.88 -14.99
CA LYS A 392 0.23 10.33 -16.35
C LYS A 392 1.60 10.35 -17.01
N VAL A 393 2.50 9.48 -16.57
CA VAL A 393 3.66 9.12 -17.36
C VAL A 393 3.09 8.45 -18.59
N GLU A 394 3.32 9.03 -19.77
CA GLU A 394 2.79 8.49 -21.02
C GLU A 394 3.18 7.03 -21.14
N THR A 395 2.25 6.14 -20.83
CA THR A 395 2.33 4.74 -21.17
C THR A 395 2.32 4.70 -22.69
N ALA A 396 3.50 4.58 -23.30
CA ALA A 396 3.65 4.67 -24.76
C ALA A 396 2.57 3.87 -25.48
N GLY A 397 1.86 4.58 -26.34
CA GLY A 397 0.67 4.14 -27.08
C GLY A 397 -0.23 5.28 -27.55
N GLY A 398 -0.09 6.49 -26.98
CA GLY A 398 -0.95 7.63 -27.27
C GLY A 398 -0.48 8.60 -28.37
N SER A 399 0.65 8.37 -29.05
CA SER A 399 1.15 9.28 -30.08
C SER A 399 1.46 8.56 -31.39
N ARG A 400 0.45 8.53 -32.29
CA ARG A 400 0.55 8.63 -33.76
C ARG A 400 -0.82 8.37 -34.42
N ARG A 401 -1.75 9.33 -34.30
CA ARG A 401 -2.92 9.47 -35.20
C ARG A 401 -3.35 10.93 -35.43
N ARG A 402 -2.40 11.87 -35.33
CA ARG A 402 -2.60 13.30 -35.65
C ARG A 402 -1.55 13.86 -36.62
N ALA A 403 -1.04 13.01 -37.51
CA ALA A 403 -0.20 13.44 -38.63
C ALA A 403 -0.59 12.63 -39.87
N SER A 404 -1.77 12.96 -40.44
CA SER A 404 -2.18 12.66 -41.83
C SER A 404 -3.62 13.15 -42.03
N ARG A 405 -3.83 14.46 -41.89
CA ARG A 405 -4.96 15.19 -42.49
C ARG A 405 -4.46 16.60 -42.75
N ASP A 406 -3.54 16.67 -43.69
CA ASP A 406 -3.44 17.81 -44.60
C ASP A 406 -3.93 17.31 -45.96
#